data_AF-A0A357FZQ2-F1
#
_entry.id   AF-A0A357FZQ2-F1
#
_cell.length_a   1.000
_cell.length_b   1.000
_cell.length_c   1.000
_cell.angle_alpha   90.00
_cell.angle_beta   90.00
_cell.angle_gamma   90.00
#
_symmetry.space_group_name_H-M   'P 1'
#
loop_
_entity.id
_entity.type
_entity.pdbx_description
1 polymer ?
#
loop_
_entity_poly.entity_id
_entity_poly.type
_entity_poly.pdbx_seq_one_letter_code
_entity_poly.pdbx_strand_id
1 'polypeptide(L)'
;MIPRYTRPEMAKIFEAENRFKIWLEIETLACEKMADLGIIPASVPKALRDKAKFDVARIDEIEREVRHDVIAFLTNIGEHIGDDARFVHQGMTSSDVIDTAFAVQLTQAADLLLQDLDKLLAALRKRAAGHGATRGIGRRPRIHSAPTTL
;
A
#
# COMPACT_ATOMS: atom_id res chain seq x y z
N MET A 1 0.95 -4.92 14.81
CA MET A 1 2.01 -4.28 15.62
C MET A 1 1.38 -3.23 16.51
N ILE A 2 1.80 -3.11 17.77
CA ILE A 2 1.22 -2.13 18.69
C ILE A 2 1.66 -0.70 18.33
N PRO A 3 0.84 0.34 18.61
CA PRO A 3 1.17 1.73 18.27
C PRO A 3 2.53 2.22 18.78
N ARG A 4 3.03 1.65 19.89
CA ARG A 4 4.34 1.97 20.47
C ARG A 4 5.51 1.81 19.48
N TYR A 5 5.44 0.84 18.58
CA TYR A 5 6.55 0.50 17.67
C TYR A 5 6.23 0.81 16.21
N THR A 6 4.96 1.06 15.87
CA THR A 6 4.55 1.36 14.50
C THR A 6 4.89 2.81 14.18
N ARG A 7 5.73 3.01 13.16
CA ARG A 7 5.97 4.37 12.62
C ARG A 7 4.71 4.88 11.91
N PRO A 8 4.31 6.15 12.09
CA PRO A 8 3.13 6.70 11.43
C PRO A 8 3.11 6.55 9.90
N GLU A 9 4.26 6.70 9.24
CA GLU A 9 4.40 6.51 7.79
C GLU A 9 4.05 5.08 7.34
N MET A 10 4.49 4.07 8.11
CA MET A 10 4.18 2.67 7.84
C MET A 10 2.72 2.33 8.18
N ALA A 11 2.17 2.92 9.25
CA ALA A 11 0.76 2.73 9.61
C ALA A 11 -0.17 3.20 8.48
N LYS A 12 0.06 4.40 7.94
CA LYS A 12 -0.73 5.00 6.86
C LYS A 12 -0.86 4.13 5.61
N ILE A 13 0.15 3.32 5.29
CA ILE A 13 0.10 2.39 4.15
C ILE A 13 -1.00 1.35 4.33
N PHE A 14 -1.20 0.85 5.55
CA PHE A 14 -2.13 -0.23 5.87
C PHE A 14 -3.46 0.27 6.47
N GLU A 15 -3.65 1.59 6.58
CA GLU A 15 -4.93 2.18 6.96
C GLU A 15 -5.98 1.98 5.85
N ALA A 16 -7.25 1.86 6.27
CA ALA A 16 -8.38 1.63 5.36
C ALA A 16 -8.47 2.70 4.26
N GLU A 17 -8.16 3.95 4.59
CA GLU A 17 -8.13 5.08 3.66
C GLU A 17 -7.21 4.81 2.46
N ASN A 18 -5.96 4.40 2.71
CA ASN A 18 -5.01 4.10 1.64
C ASN A 18 -5.42 2.85 0.87
N ARG A 19 -5.93 1.82 1.56
CA ARG A 19 -6.43 0.60 0.93
C ARG A 19 -7.56 0.90 -0.08
N PHE A 20 -8.61 1.62 0.35
CA PHE A 20 -9.73 1.94 -0.52
C PHE A 20 -9.36 2.94 -1.63
N LYS A 21 -8.40 3.83 -1.38
CA LYS A 21 -7.82 4.65 -2.45
C LYS A 21 -7.15 3.80 -3.53
N ILE A 22 -6.39 2.77 -3.15
CA ILE A 22 -5.77 1.84 -4.11
C ILE A 22 -6.84 1.03 -4.83
N TRP A 23 -7.89 0.57 -4.14
CA TRP A 23 -9.00 -0.16 -4.76
C TRP A 23 -9.69 0.69 -5.82
N LEU A 24 -9.99 1.95 -5.50
CA LEU A 24 -10.63 2.88 -6.45
C LEU A 24 -9.74 3.09 -7.68
N GLU A 25 -8.43 3.20 -7.50
CA GLU A 25 -7.50 3.33 -8.62
C GLU A 25 -7.50 2.07 -9.50
N ILE A 26 -7.45 0.87 -8.90
CA ILE A 26 -7.50 -0.40 -9.63
C ILE A 26 -8.79 -0.51 -10.44
N GLU A 27 -9.95 -0.27 -9.82
CA GLU A 27 -11.26 -0.29 -10.48
C GLU A 27 -11.33 0.72 -11.63
N THR A 28 -10.76 1.92 -11.42
CA THR A 28 -10.75 2.96 -12.44
C THR A 28 -9.88 2.57 -13.62
N LEU A 29 -8.68 2.05 -13.38
CA LEU A 29 -7.78 1.56 -14.44
C LEU A 29 -8.39 0.38 -15.21
N ALA A 30 -9.08 -0.52 -14.51
CA ALA A 30 -9.80 -1.62 -15.15
C ALA A 30 -10.93 -1.10 -16.06
N CYS A 31 -11.73 -0.14 -15.57
CA CYS A 31 -12.79 0.50 -16.35
C CYS A 31 -12.25 1.30 -17.54
N GLU A 32 -11.15 2.03 -17.38
CA GLU A 32 -10.45 2.72 -18.47
C GLU A 32 -10.06 1.72 -19.56
N LYS A 33 -9.45 0.60 -19.18
CA LYS A 33 -9.06 -0.41 -20.16
C LYS A 33 -10.26 -1.10 -20.82
N MET A 34 -11.34 -1.35 -20.09
CA MET A 34 -12.57 -1.91 -20.64
C MET A 34 -13.25 -0.94 -21.63
N ALA A 35 -13.22 0.37 -21.35
CA ALA A 35 -13.74 1.40 -22.24
C ALA A 35 -12.92 1.50 -23.52
N ASP A 36 -11.57 1.45 -23.41
CA ASP A 36 -10.67 1.40 -24.57
C ASP A 36 -10.94 0.20 -25.49
N LEU A 37 -11.35 -0.94 -24.90
CA LEU A 37 -11.73 -2.15 -25.62
C LEU A 37 -13.18 -2.12 -26.13
N GLY A 38 -13.95 -1.08 -25.84
CA GLY A 38 -15.35 -0.94 -26.23
C GLY A 38 -16.33 -1.83 -25.46
N ILE A 39 -15.91 -2.41 -24.33
CA ILE A 39 -16.73 -3.32 -23.50
C ILE A 39 -17.76 -2.52 -22.68
N ILE A 40 -17.33 -1.37 -22.16
CA ILE A 40 -18.19 -0.44 -21.39
C ILE A 40 -18.17 0.96 -22.02
N PRO A 41 -19.18 1.81 -21.76
CA PRO A 41 -19.18 3.18 -22.26
C PRO A 41 -18.00 4.01 -21.72
N ALA A 42 -17.41 4.86 -22.56
CA ALA A 42 -16.33 5.78 -22.14
C ALA A 42 -16.77 6.82 -21.09
N SER A 43 -18.08 6.98 -20.85
CA SER A 43 -18.61 7.79 -19.76
C SER A 43 -18.27 7.23 -18.37
N VAL A 44 -18.14 5.91 -18.24
CA VAL A 44 -17.92 5.23 -16.95
C VAL A 44 -16.57 5.61 -16.32
N PRO A 45 -15.41 5.41 -16.97
CA PRO A 45 -14.13 5.81 -16.38
C PRO A 45 -14.07 7.32 -16.14
N LYS A 46 -14.72 8.13 -16.99
CA LYS A 46 -14.85 9.57 -16.77
C LYS A 46 -15.64 9.89 -15.49
N ALA A 47 -16.77 9.21 -15.26
CA ALA A 47 -17.55 9.37 -14.04
C ALA A 47 -16.76 8.94 -12.79
N LEU A 48 -15.98 7.87 -12.88
CA LEU A 48 -15.09 7.44 -11.80
C LEU A 48 -14.05 8.53 -11.47
N ARG A 49 -13.32 9.04 -12.47
CA ARG A 49 -12.30 10.08 -12.26
C ARG A 49 -12.91 11.41 -11.75
N ASP A 50 -14.07 11.81 -12.25
CA ASP A 50 -14.67 13.12 -11.95
C ASP A 50 -15.47 13.12 -10.63
N LYS A 51 -16.13 12.01 -10.29
CA LYS A 51 -17.14 11.96 -9.22
C LYS A 51 -16.87 10.94 -8.13
N ALA A 52 -16.07 9.89 -8.40
CA ALA A 52 -15.90 8.84 -7.40
C ALA A 52 -15.25 9.40 -6.15
N LYS A 53 -15.89 9.10 -5.03
CA LYS A 53 -15.42 9.34 -3.68
C LYS A 53 -15.74 8.09 -2.89
N PHE A 54 -15.12 7.98 -1.73
CA PHE A 54 -15.50 6.97 -0.77
C PHE A 54 -15.45 7.56 0.63
N ASP A 55 -16.18 6.93 1.55
CA ASP A 55 -16.16 7.24 2.97
C ASP A 55 -15.96 5.94 3.74
N VAL A 56 -14.85 5.84 4.48
CA VAL A 56 -14.47 4.65 5.24
C VAL A 56 -15.56 4.24 6.24
N ALA A 57 -16.13 5.21 6.96
CA ALA A 57 -17.17 4.93 7.95
C ALA A 57 -18.45 4.43 7.27
N ARG A 58 -18.80 5.00 6.11
CA ARG A 58 -19.94 4.53 5.32
C ARG A 58 -19.73 3.12 4.77
N ILE A 59 -18.52 2.78 4.33
CA ILE A 59 -18.17 1.43 3.90
C ILE A 59 -18.32 0.44 5.06
N ASP A 60 -17.79 0.78 6.24
CA ASP A 60 -17.90 -0.06 7.43
C ASP A 60 -19.37 -0.29 7.84
N GLU A 61 -20.23 0.71 7.69
CA GLU A 61 -21.68 0.56 7.90
C GLU A 61 -22.30 -0.43 6.93
N ILE A 62 -22.04 -0.28 5.63
CA ILE A 62 -22.59 -1.16 4.60
C ILE A 62 -22.05 -2.58 4.80
N GLU A 63 -20.77 -2.74 5.14
CA GLU A 63 -20.14 -4.05 5.38
C GLU A 63 -20.84 -4.82 6.51
N ARG A 64 -21.32 -4.15 7.56
CA ARG A 64 -22.10 -4.80 8.63
C ARG A 64 -23.38 -5.44 8.13
N GLU A 65 -23.98 -4.88 7.09
CA GLU A 65 -25.22 -5.38 6.47
C GLU A 65 -24.92 -6.48 5.44
N VAL A 66 -24.02 -6.20 4.48
CA VAL A 66 -23.75 -7.11 3.35
C VAL A 66 -22.74 -8.21 3.68
N ARG A 67 -21.98 -8.05 4.78
CA ARG A 67 -20.95 -8.98 5.27
C ARG A 67 -19.87 -9.32 4.23
N HIS A 68 -19.58 -8.37 3.35
CA HIS A 68 -18.57 -8.49 2.31
C HIS A 68 -18.00 -7.09 1.99
N ASP A 69 -16.70 -6.94 2.23
CA ASP A 69 -15.93 -5.69 2.10
C ASP A 69 -15.93 -5.09 0.68
N VAL A 70 -15.64 -5.89 -0.37
CA VAL A 70 -15.68 -5.42 -1.77
C VAL A 70 -17.07 -4.96 -2.17
N ILE A 71 -18.12 -5.70 -1.81
CA ILE A 71 -19.50 -5.29 -2.08
C ILE A 71 -19.81 -3.97 -1.36
N ALA A 72 -19.39 -3.83 -0.10
CA ALA A 72 -19.59 -2.60 0.66
C ALA A 72 -18.91 -1.39 0.01
N PHE A 73 -17.66 -1.57 -0.41
CA PHE A 73 -16.89 -0.57 -1.14
C PHE A 73 -17.55 -0.15 -2.47
N LEU A 74 -17.94 -1.13 -3.30
CA LEU A 74 -18.60 -0.85 -4.58
C LEU A 74 -19.96 -0.18 -4.39
N THR A 75 -20.70 -0.57 -3.36
CA THR A 75 -21.97 0.07 -3.00
C THR A 75 -21.76 1.54 -2.64
N ASN A 76 -20.76 1.84 -1.80
CA ASN A 76 -20.43 3.21 -1.43
C ASN A 76 -19.98 4.06 -2.64
N ILE A 77 -19.15 3.51 -3.54
CA ILE A 77 -18.82 4.20 -4.80
C ILE A 77 -20.06 4.48 -5.64
N GLY A 78 -20.97 3.50 -5.70
CA GLY A 78 -22.23 3.62 -6.43
C GLY A 78 -23.09 4.79 -5.97
N GLU A 79 -23.08 5.11 -4.67
CA GLU A 79 -23.76 6.28 -4.10
C GLU A 79 -23.26 7.62 -4.71
N HIS A 80 -22.04 7.66 -5.26
CA HIS A 80 -21.42 8.85 -5.84
C HIS A 80 -21.52 8.94 -7.37
N ILE A 81 -21.36 7.81 -8.08
CA ILE A 81 -21.29 7.80 -9.55
C ILE A 81 -22.63 7.45 -10.23
N GLY A 82 -23.61 6.94 -9.47
CA GLY A 82 -24.95 6.64 -9.97
C GLY A 82 -25.00 5.44 -10.90
N ASP A 83 -25.81 5.52 -11.96
CA ASP A 83 -26.11 4.39 -12.86
C ASP A 83 -24.88 3.76 -13.54
N ASP A 84 -23.79 4.53 -13.70
CA ASP A 84 -22.53 4.03 -14.25
C ASP A 84 -21.87 2.98 -13.34
N ALA A 85 -22.24 2.92 -12.06
CA ALA A 85 -21.71 1.96 -11.09
C ALA A 85 -21.92 0.49 -11.48
N ARG A 86 -22.95 0.20 -12.29
CA ARG A 86 -23.24 -1.17 -12.76
C ARG A 86 -22.13 -1.79 -13.61
N PHE A 87 -21.25 -0.95 -14.18
CA PHE A 87 -20.12 -1.38 -15.01
C PHE A 87 -18.82 -1.53 -14.22
N VAL A 88 -18.78 -1.02 -12.98
CA VAL A 88 -17.61 -1.13 -12.10
C VAL A 88 -17.48 -2.57 -11.63
N HIS A 89 -16.25 -3.06 -11.49
CA HIS A 89 -15.93 -4.44 -11.13
C HIS A 89 -16.44 -5.51 -12.14
N GLN A 90 -16.88 -5.10 -13.34
CA GLN A 90 -17.41 -6.03 -14.32
C GLN A 90 -16.33 -7.01 -14.80
N GLY A 91 -16.60 -8.32 -14.62
CA GLY A 91 -15.70 -9.39 -15.05
C GLY A 91 -14.52 -9.65 -14.12
N MET A 92 -14.43 -8.93 -13.00
CA MET A 92 -13.43 -9.15 -11.95
C MET A 92 -14.03 -9.94 -10.79
N THR A 93 -13.15 -10.54 -10.01
CA THR A 93 -13.45 -11.13 -8.71
C THR A 93 -12.88 -10.26 -7.59
N SER A 94 -13.36 -10.46 -6.35
CA SER A 94 -12.87 -9.74 -5.17
C SER A 94 -11.35 -9.81 -5.04
N SER A 95 -10.74 -10.98 -5.32
CA SER A 95 -9.30 -11.19 -5.23
C SER A 95 -8.50 -10.36 -6.22
N ASP A 96 -9.04 -10.06 -7.42
CA ASP A 96 -8.34 -9.24 -8.42
C ASP A 96 -8.04 -7.84 -7.87
N VAL A 97 -8.93 -7.30 -7.02
CA VAL A 97 -8.73 -6.02 -6.35
C VAL A 97 -7.92 -6.18 -5.07
N ILE A 98 -8.29 -7.14 -4.20
CA ILE A 98 -7.68 -7.31 -2.87
C ILE A 98 -6.20 -7.65 -3.00
N ASP A 99 -5.84 -8.63 -3.82
CA ASP A 99 -4.47 -9.14 -3.91
C ASP A 99 -3.57 -8.12 -4.62
N THR A 100 -4.09 -7.48 -5.67
CA THR A 100 -3.38 -6.39 -6.36
C THR A 100 -3.15 -5.21 -5.43
N ALA A 101 -4.16 -4.81 -4.65
CA ALA A 101 -4.01 -3.72 -3.69
C ALA A 101 -2.99 -4.06 -2.60
N PHE A 102 -2.99 -5.30 -2.11
CA PHE A 102 -2.02 -5.75 -1.12
C PHE A 102 -0.60 -5.74 -1.70
N ALA A 103 -0.41 -6.17 -2.95
CA ALA A 103 0.87 -6.05 -3.63
C ALA A 103 1.36 -4.59 -3.71
N VAL A 104 0.47 -3.65 -4.06
CA VAL A 104 0.78 -2.22 -4.07
C VAL A 104 1.18 -1.72 -2.68
N GLN A 105 0.46 -2.10 -1.62
CA GLN A 105 0.82 -1.74 -0.24
C GLN A 105 2.18 -2.30 0.17
N LEU A 106 2.51 -3.53 -0.23
CA LEU A 106 3.82 -4.12 0.02
C LEU A 106 4.94 -3.36 -0.72
N THR A 107 4.69 -2.90 -1.94
CA THR A 107 5.65 -2.04 -2.66
C THR A 107 5.85 -0.72 -1.93
N GLN A 108 4.78 -0.04 -1.51
CA GLN A 108 4.87 1.19 -0.72
C GLN A 108 5.67 0.98 0.58
N ALA A 109 5.47 -0.16 1.26
CA ALA A 109 6.20 -0.50 2.47
C ALA A 109 7.69 -0.79 2.18
N ALA A 110 7.98 -1.51 1.08
CA ALA A 110 9.34 -1.79 0.65
C ALA A 110 10.11 -0.50 0.33
N ASP A 111 9.48 0.47 -0.32
CA ASP A 111 10.09 1.77 -0.63
C ASP A 111 10.52 2.52 0.64
N LEU A 112 9.69 2.50 1.70
CA LEU A 112 10.06 3.09 3.00
C LEU A 112 11.25 2.36 3.63
N LEU A 113 11.26 1.03 3.58
CA LEU A 113 12.35 0.22 4.15
C LEU A 113 13.66 0.44 3.40
N LEU A 114 13.64 0.56 2.08
CA LEU A 114 14.83 0.84 1.27
C LEU A 114 15.43 2.20 1.62
N GLN A 115 14.60 3.23 1.79
CA GLN A 115 15.06 4.55 2.22
C GLN A 115 15.70 4.53 3.61
N ASP A 116 15.16 3.73 4.53
CA ASP A 116 15.75 3.57 5.87
C ASP A 116 17.07 2.78 5.83
N LEU A 117 17.18 1.77 4.96
CA LEU A 117 18.41 1.04 4.73
C LEU A 117 19.51 1.96 4.21
N ASP A 118 19.21 2.86 3.29
CA ASP A 118 20.18 3.85 2.79
C ASP A 118 20.69 4.75 3.93
N LYS A 119 19.80 5.23 4.81
CA LYS A 119 20.18 6.03 5.98
C LYS A 119 21.06 5.24 6.95
N LEU A 120 20.71 3.98 7.20
CA LEU A 120 21.48 3.09 8.06
C LEU A 120 22.88 2.85 7.49
N LEU A 121 22.97 2.53 6.20
CA LEU A 121 24.24 2.31 5.51
C LEU A 121 25.12 3.56 5.53
N ALA A 122 24.54 4.74 5.32
CA ALA A 122 25.26 6.01 5.43
C ALA A 122 25.79 6.25 6.86
N ALA A 123 24.98 5.99 7.89
CA ALA A 123 25.39 6.13 9.28
C ALA A 123 26.52 5.15 9.64
N LEU A 124 26.40 3.87 9.24
CA LEU A 124 27.43 2.86 9.45
C LEU A 124 28.73 3.22 8.73
N ARG A 125 28.65 3.68 7.47
CA ARG A 125 29.81 4.14 6.71
C ARG A 125 30.53 5.28 7.43
N LYS A 126 29.79 6.26 7.95
CA LYS A 126 30.36 7.37 8.73
C LYS A 126 31.08 6.88 9.98
N ARG A 127 30.48 5.93 10.72
CA ARG A 127 31.08 5.35 11.93
C ARG A 127 32.34 4.55 11.61
N ALA A 128 32.29 3.70 10.59
CA ALA A 128 33.43 2.90 10.13
C ALA A 128 34.59 3.80 9.68
N ALA A 129 34.32 4.85 8.90
CA ALA A 129 35.35 5.80 8.48
C ALA A 129 35.98 6.54 9.68
N GLY A 130 35.17 6.95 10.67
CA GLY A 130 35.66 7.61 11.88
C GLY A 130 36.50 6.70 12.79
N HIS A 131 36.29 5.39 12.74
CA HIS A 131 36.99 4.41 13.57
C HIS A 131 37.99 3.54 12.81
N GLY A 132 38.22 3.80 11.52
CA GLY A 132 39.06 2.97 10.64
C GLY A 132 40.52 2.81 11.09
N ALA A 133 41.03 3.65 11.99
CA ALA A 133 42.35 3.51 12.61
C ALA A 133 42.31 3.15 14.11
N THR A 134 41.11 3.05 14.70
CA THR A 134 40.94 2.72 16.12
C THR A 134 41.16 1.23 16.30
N ARG A 135 42.27 0.84 16.94
CA ARG A 135 42.60 -0.56 17.19
C ARG A 135 41.59 -1.19 18.14
N GLY A 136 41.10 -2.37 17.79
CA GLY A 136 40.21 -3.22 18.59
C GLY A 136 40.74 -4.65 18.68
N ILE A 137 40.39 -5.36 19.75
CA ILE A 137 40.71 -6.78 19.88
C ILE A 137 39.67 -7.61 19.13
N GLY A 138 40.09 -8.35 18.10
CA GLY A 138 39.20 -9.29 17.42
C GLY A 138 38.73 -10.38 18.38
N ARG A 139 37.55 -10.94 18.14
CA ARG A 139 37.00 -12.03 18.98
C ARG A 139 36.53 -13.21 18.14
N ARG A 140 36.97 -14.41 18.50
CA ARG A 140 36.47 -15.70 17.96
C ARG A 140 36.29 -16.68 19.11
N PRO A 141 35.34 -17.62 18.98
CA PRO A 141 34.09 -17.62 19.77
C PRO A 141 34.14 -16.84 21.10
N ARG A 142 34.10 -15.50 21.02
CA ARG A 142 34.15 -14.55 22.15
C ARG A 142 35.46 -14.47 22.96
N ILE A 143 36.50 -15.21 22.57
CA ILE A 143 37.86 -15.11 23.14
C ILE A 143 38.69 -14.15 22.30
N HIS A 144 39.66 -13.46 22.92
CA HIS A 144 40.61 -12.59 22.22
C HIS A 144 41.30 -13.32 21.06
N SER A 145 41.38 -12.65 19.92
CA SER A 145 41.98 -13.13 18.68
C SER A 145 42.91 -12.04 18.09
N ALA A 146 43.31 -12.20 16.83
CA ALA A 146 44.13 -11.22 16.13
C ALA A 146 43.49 -9.79 16.19
N PRO A 147 44.30 -8.73 16.29
CA PRO A 147 43.81 -7.36 16.27
C PRO A 147 43.02 -7.02 15.00
N THR A 148 42.06 -6.11 15.15
CA THR A 148 41.26 -5.51 14.06
C THR A 148 41.16 -4.00 14.32
N THR A 149 40.43 -3.29 13.47
CA THR A 149 39.93 -1.94 13.76
C THR A 149 38.45 -2.00 14.13
N LEU A 150 37.98 -1.01 14.90
CA LEU A 150 36.58 -0.84 15.29
C LEU A 150 35.69 -0.38 14.13
#